data_AF-A0A3D1XMY1-F1
#
_entry.id   AF-A0A3D1XMY1-F1
#
_cell.length_a   1.000
_cell.length_b   1.000
_cell.length_c   1.000
_cell.angle_alpha   90.00
_cell.angle_beta   90.00
_cell.angle_gamma   90.00
#
_symmetry.space_group_name_H-M   'P 1'
#
loop_
_entity.id
_entity.type
_entity.pdbx_description
1 polymer ?
#
loop_
_entity_poly.entity_id
_entity_poly.type
_entity_poly.pdbx_seq_one_letter_code
_entity_poly.pdbx_strand_id
1 'polypeptide(L)'
;SYSLGWNDEEWLQSGCPKTASGKWAADNPETTNLRFISINNSEVIYTSQNDQTHKFGISKSSFVSKNQYVKIELRPLNNQKEAVLKIRPHLIHMDFKKETNNPNCLIKVFIFKDDKHAKTDRYFRWNIFRLIK
;
A
#
# COMPACT_ATOMS: atom_id res chain seq x y z
N SER A 1 7.68 -18.85 -2.83
CA SER A 1 7.21 -17.75 -3.68
C SER A 1 6.03 -17.10 -2.98
N TYR A 2 5.99 -15.77 -2.91
CA TYR A 2 4.93 -15.07 -2.18
C TYR A 2 3.75 -14.80 -3.12
N SER A 3 2.68 -15.57 -2.97
CA SER A 3 1.41 -15.41 -3.69
C SER A 3 0.46 -14.62 -2.79
N LEU A 4 0.09 -13.42 -3.22
CA LEU A 4 -0.74 -12.49 -2.44
C LEU A 4 -1.83 -11.94 -3.33
N GLY A 5 -3.00 -12.59 -3.26
CA GLY A 5 -4.26 -11.93 -3.55
C GLY A 5 -4.66 -11.06 -2.37
N TRP A 6 -5.60 -10.13 -2.55
CA TRP A 6 -6.52 -9.83 -1.44
C TRP A 6 -7.32 -11.10 -1.16
N ASN A 7 -6.74 -12.08 -0.45
CA ASN A 7 -7.52 -13.12 0.18
C ASN A 7 -8.12 -12.47 1.43
N ASP A 8 -9.20 -11.73 1.18
CA ASP A 8 -9.93 -10.92 2.17
C ASP A 8 -10.18 -11.71 3.45
N GLU A 9 -10.41 -13.01 3.37
CA GLU A 9 -10.76 -13.80 4.54
C GLU A 9 -9.59 -13.99 5.51
N GLU A 10 -8.41 -14.41 5.06
CA GLU A 10 -7.25 -14.59 5.95
C GLU A 10 -6.78 -13.28 6.57
N TRP A 11 -6.85 -12.20 5.79
CA TRP A 11 -6.47 -10.86 6.23
C TRP A 11 -7.45 -10.33 7.28
N LEU A 12 -8.76 -10.47 7.02
CA LEU A 12 -9.81 -10.08 7.96
C LEU A 12 -9.82 -10.95 9.22
N GLN A 13 -9.60 -12.27 9.09
CA GLN A 13 -9.47 -13.20 10.22
C GLN A 13 -8.28 -12.86 11.11
N SER A 14 -7.22 -12.26 10.55
CA SER A 14 -6.07 -11.74 11.28
C SER A 14 -6.36 -10.42 12.03
N GLY A 15 -7.60 -9.93 11.99
CA GLY A 15 -8.01 -8.69 12.67
C GLY A 15 -7.59 -7.41 11.95
N CYS A 16 -7.24 -7.50 10.66
CA CYS A 16 -6.80 -6.35 9.87
C CYS A 16 -7.95 -5.50 9.32
N PRO A 17 -7.69 -4.23 8.96
CA PRO A 17 -8.72 -3.36 8.39
C PRO A 17 -9.27 -3.89 7.06
N LYS A 18 -10.56 -3.62 6.82
CA LYS A 18 -11.26 -3.94 5.57
C LYS A 18 -10.74 -3.15 4.36
N THR A 19 -10.01 -2.07 4.58
CA THR A 19 -9.45 -1.21 3.53
C THR A 19 -7.98 -0.92 3.81
N ALA A 20 -7.26 -0.44 2.79
CA ALA A 20 -5.88 0.02 2.96
C ALA A 20 -5.77 1.40 3.65
N SER A 21 -6.89 1.97 4.12
CA SER A 21 -6.90 3.24 4.83
C SER A 21 -6.19 3.10 6.18
N GLY A 22 -5.35 4.07 6.51
CA GLY A 22 -4.55 4.04 7.73
C GLY A 22 -3.15 4.61 7.52
N LYS A 23 -2.37 4.61 8.60
CA LYS A 23 -0.96 4.96 8.59
C LYS A 23 -0.13 3.69 8.63
N TRP A 24 0.82 3.57 7.72
CA TRP A 24 1.62 2.36 7.54
C TRP A 24 3.10 2.71 7.57
N ALA A 25 3.88 2.02 8.40
CA ALA A 25 5.33 2.12 8.48
C ALA A 25 6.00 1.24 7.44
N ALA A 26 7.07 1.72 6.81
CA ALA A 26 7.87 0.89 5.92
C ALA A 26 8.46 -0.30 6.68
N ASP A 27 8.27 -1.52 6.16
CA ASP A 27 8.69 -2.76 6.81
C ASP A 27 9.85 -3.42 6.03
N ASN A 28 9.68 -3.56 4.72
CA ASN A 28 10.73 -3.96 3.78
C ASN A 28 10.65 -3.10 2.51
N PRO A 29 11.13 -1.86 2.56
CA PRO A 29 11.05 -0.97 1.42
C PRO A 29 12.16 -1.27 0.40
N GLU A 30 11.81 -1.36 -0.89
CA GLU A 30 12.80 -1.22 -1.99
C GLU A 30 13.49 0.15 -1.92
N THR A 31 12.84 1.12 -1.28
CA THR A 31 13.31 2.49 -1.12
C THR A 31 13.71 2.79 0.32
N THR A 32 15.01 2.85 0.61
CA THR A 32 15.53 3.09 1.98
C THR A 32 15.12 4.45 2.57
N ASN A 33 14.75 5.43 1.73
CA ASN A 33 14.39 6.77 2.19
C ASN A 33 12.92 6.93 2.64
N LEU A 34 12.06 5.91 2.50
CA LEU A 34 10.65 6.02 2.90
C LEU A 34 10.45 5.49 4.32
N ARG A 35 9.70 6.25 5.14
CA ARG A 35 9.40 5.89 6.54
C ARG A 35 7.93 5.52 6.73
N PHE A 36 7.01 6.31 6.19
CA PHE A 36 5.57 6.07 6.30
C PHE A 36 4.83 6.31 4.99
N ILE A 37 3.69 5.63 4.84
CA ILE A 37 2.62 6.01 3.93
C ILE A 37 1.32 6.15 4.73
N SER A 38 0.63 7.27 4.56
CA SER A 38 -0.73 7.48 5.11
C SER A 38 -1.71 7.51 3.95
N ILE A 39 -2.77 6.71 4.04
CA ILE A 39 -3.81 6.63 3.01
C ILE A 39 -5.15 6.95 3.67
N ASN A 40 -5.87 7.91 3.11
CA ASN A 40 -7.26 8.18 3.48
C ASN A 40 -8.13 8.24 2.22
N ASN A 41 -9.36 8.73 2.34
CA ASN A 41 -10.32 8.73 1.23
C ASN A 41 -10.01 9.78 0.14
N SER A 42 -9.22 10.81 0.45
CA SER A 42 -8.97 11.96 -0.43
C SER A 42 -7.50 12.13 -0.82
N GLU A 43 -6.56 11.60 -0.05
CA GLU A 43 -5.12 11.81 -0.26
C GLU A 43 -4.28 10.59 0.14
N VAL A 44 -3.09 10.55 -0.45
CA VAL A 44 -1.98 9.68 -0.05
C VAL A 44 -0.79 10.56 0.32
N ILE A 45 -0.21 10.31 1.50
CA ILE A 45 0.95 11.05 2.02
C ILE A 45 2.12 10.09 2.17
N TYR A 46 3.23 10.39 1.54
CA TYR A 46 4.51 9.71 1.76
C TYR A 46 5.37 10.54 2.72
N THR A 47 5.89 9.92 3.76
CA THR A 47 6.82 10.54 4.70
C THR A 47 8.17 9.85 4.60
N SER A 48 9.24 10.62 4.35
CA SER A 48 10.61 10.10 4.30
C SER A 48 11.23 9.95 5.69
N GLN A 49 12.43 9.36 5.76
CA GLN A 49 13.19 9.17 7.01
C GLN A 49 13.56 10.50 7.70
N ASN A 50 13.73 11.58 6.95
CA ASN A 50 13.99 12.93 7.46
C ASN A 50 12.69 13.75 7.67
N ASP A 51 11.54 13.08 7.81
CA ASP A 51 10.22 13.66 8.07
C ASP A 51 9.70 14.65 7.01
N GLN A 52 10.30 14.67 5.80
CA GLN A 52 9.71 15.39 4.66
C GLN A 52 8.47 14.65 4.16
N THR A 53 7.41 15.41 3.88
CA THR A 53 6.14 14.86 3.42
C THR A 53 5.83 15.25 1.98
N HIS A 54 5.37 14.27 1.21
CA HIS A 54 4.88 14.46 -0.15
C HIS A 54 3.43 14.01 -0.22
N LYS A 55 2.54 14.94 -0.57
CA LYS A 55 1.10 14.73 -0.60
C LYS A 55 0.59 14.62 -2.02
N PHE A 56 -0.31 13.67 -2.22
CA PHE A 56 -1.01 13.44 -3.48
C PHE A 56 -2.50 13.42 -3.23
N GLY A 57 -3.27 14.13 -4.05
CA GLY A 57 -4.73 13.95 -4.06
C GLY A 57 -5.08 12.62 -4.72
N ILE A 58 -6.22 12.05 -4.35
CA ILE A 58 -6.78 10.87 -5.01
C ILE A 58 -7.80 11.34 -6.03
N SER A 59 -7.54 11.12 -7.32
CA SER A 59 -8.53 11.40 -8.38
C SER A 59 -9.55 10.27 -8.48
N LYS A 60 -9.10 9.03 -8.30
CA LYS A 60 -9.94 7.83 -8.41
C LYS A 60 -9.38 6.72 -7.54
N SER A 61 -10.28 6.02 -6.86
CA SER A 61 -9.97 4.77 -6.15
C SER A 61 -10.97 3.70 -6.59
N SER A 62 -10.48 2.50 -6.88
CA SER A 62 -11.34 1.39 -7.31
C SER A 62 -10.76 0.05 -6.92
N PHE A 63 -11.63 -0.88 -6.52
CA PHE A 63 -11.27 -2.27 -6.32
C PHE A 63 -11.31 -3.03 -7.65
N VAL A 64 -10.24 -3.76 -7.96
CA VAL A 64 -10.09 -4.57 -9.18
C VAL A 64 -10.21 -6.04 -8.81
N SER A 65 -11.36 -6.63 -9.07
CA SER A 65 -11.70 -8.01 -8.68
C SER A 65 -10.78 -9.08 -9.28
N LYS A 66 -10.46 -8.97 -10.58
CA LYS A 66 -9.71 -10.00 -11.33
C LYS A 66 -8.37 -10.40 -10.70
N ASN A 67 -7.67 -9.43 -10.10
CA ASN A 67 -6.37 -9.63 -9.46
C ASN A 67 -6.38 -9.18 -7.99
N GLN A 68 -7.58 -8.99 -7.46
CA GLN A 68 -7.93 -8.49 -6.14
C GLN A 68 -6.91 -7.46 -5.61
N TYR A 69 -7.06 -6.20 -6.04
CA TYR A 69 -6.23 -5.10 -5.55
C TYR A 69 -6.99 -3.78 -5.56
N VAL A 70 -6.58 -2.81 -4.74
CA VAL A 70 -7.07 -1.43 -4.83
C VAL A 70 -6.17 -0.65 -5.76
N LYS A 71 -6.75 -0.08 -6.81
CA LYS A 71 -6.09 0.87 -7.71
C LYS A 71 -6.39 2.28 -7.24
N ILE A 72 -5.36 3.08 -6.99
CA ILE A 72 -5.48 4.50 -6.66
C ILE A 72 -4.79 5.31 -7.75
N GLU A 73 -5.52 6.21 -8.40
CA GLU A 73 -4.97 7.19 -9.32
C GLU A 73 -4.69 8.46 -8.53
N LEU A 74 -3.42 8.90 -8.54
CA LEU A 74 -2.96 10.04 -7.80
C LEU A 74 -2.95 11.27 -8.70
N ARG A 75 -3.61 12.32 -8.24
CA ARG A 75 -3.48 13.67 -8.78
C ARG A 75 -2.35 14.38 -8.02
N PRO A 76 -1.28 14.83 -8.71
CA PRO A 76 -0.23 15.59 -8.06
C PRO A 76 -0.81 16.92 -7.57
N LEU A 77 -0.45 17.34 -6.35
CA LEU A 77 -0.85 18.65 -5.81
C LEU A 77 0.05 19.80 -6.31
N ASN A 78 1.25 19.47 -6.83
CA ASN A 78 2.25 20.38 -7.39
C ASN A 78 2.67 19.92 -8.81
N ASN A 79 3.76 20.46 -9.38
CA ASN A 79 4.36 20.05 -10.67
C ASN A 79 4.93 18.60 -10.71
N GLN A 80 4.50 17.73 -9.81
CA GLN A 80 4.86 16.32 -9.83
C GLN A 80 4.10 15.60 -10.94
N LYS A 81 4.66 14.48 -11.42
CA LYS A 81 3.97 13.65 -12.41
C LYS A 81 2.84 12.89 -11.74
N GLU A 82 1.77 12.64 -12.49
CA GLU A 82 0.74 11.68 -12.11
C GLU A 82 1.37 10.33 -11.77
N ALA A 83 0.75 9.60 -10.86
CA ALA A 83 1.19 8.27 -10.47
C ALA A 83 -0.02 7.39 -10.20
N VAL A 84 0.14 6.09 -10.38
CA VAL A 84 -0.89 5.10 -10.04
C VAL A 84 -0.33 4.16 -8.99
N LEU A 85 -1.13 3.85 -7.98
CA LEU A 85 -0.83 2.83 -6.98
C LEU A 85 -1.68 1.59 -7.22
N LYS A 86 -1.07 0.41 -7.05
CA LYS A 86 -1.81 -0.84 -6.79
C LYS A 86 -1.46 -1.33 -5.40
N ILE A 87 -2.46 -1.52 -4.55
CA ILE A 87 -2.28 -1.91 -3.15
C ILE A 87 -2.89 -3.28 -2.90
N ARG A 88 -2.12 -4.18 -2.28
CA ARG A 88 -2.52 -5.54 -1.92
C ARG A 88 -2.18 -5.86 -0.45
N PRO A 89 -3.04 -6.55 0.31
CA PRO A 89 -2.67 -7.26 1.52
C PRO A 89 -1.45 -8.13 1.27
N HIS A 90 -0.61 -8.19 2.27
CA HIS A 90 0.60 -8.98 2.32
C HIS A 90 0.55 -9.76 3.63
N LEU A 91 0.20 -11.05 3.56
CA LEU A 91 0.34 -11.94 4.71
C LEU A 91 1.63 -12.74 4.52
N ILE A 92 2.54 -12.60 5.47
CA ILE A 92 3.59 -13.60 5.68
C ILE A 92 2.94 -14.65 6.59
N HIS A 93 3.09 -15.94 6.29
CA HIS A 93 2.59 -17.02 7.14
C HIS A 93 3.02 -16.75 8.58
N MET A 94 2.07 -16.29 9.41
CA MET A 94 2.30 -16.06 10.81
C MET A 94 1.99 -17.37 11.51
N ASP A 95 2.96 -17.94 12.22
CA ASP A 95 2.67 -18.99 13.17
C ASP A 95 1.70 -18.42 14.21
N PHE A 96 0.41 -18.75 14.08
CA PHE A 96 -0.67 -18.32 14.98
C PHE A 96 -0.40 -18.64 16.46
N LYS A 97 0.59 -19.50 16.74
CA LYS A 97 1.01 -19.89 18.08
C LYS A 97 1.99 -18.92 18.77
N LYS A 98 2.53 -17.90 18.09
CA LYS A 98 3.69 -17.15 18.62
C LYS A 98 3.63 -15.62 18.69
N GLU A 99 2.61 -14.92 18.23
CA GLU A 99 2.65 -13.44 18.26
C GLU A 99 1.63 -12.79 19.19
N THR A 100 2.20 -12.13 20.20
CA THR A 100 1.65 -11.11 21.09
C THR A 100 0.84 -10.04 20.35
N ASN A 101 -0.47 -9.95 20.64
CA ASN A 101 -1.37 -8.77 20.66
C ASN A 101 -1.23 -7.59 19.66
N ASN A 102 -0.38 -7.64 18.64
CA ASN A 102 -0.16 -6.55 17.70
C ASN A 102 -0.47 -7.05 16.28
N PRO A 103 -1.50 -6.51 15.60
CA PRO A 103 -1.89 -7.02 14.30
C PRO A 103 -0.83 -6.63 13.27
N ASN A 104 -0.08 -7.62 12.79
CA ASN A 104 0.94 -7.50 11.74
C ASN A 104 0.30 -7.38 10.36
N CYS A 105 -0.58 -6.40 10.21
CA CYS A 105 -1.20 -6.08 8.95
C CYS A 105 -0.15 -5.47 8.02
N LEU A 106 0.33 -6.22 7.03
CA LEU A 106 1.18 -5.69 5.97
C LEU A 106 0.44 -5.43 4.64
N ILE A 107 0.76 -4.35 3.95
CA ILE A 107 0.35 -4.10 2.56
C ILE A 107 1.58 -4.02 1.66
N LYS A 108 1.45 -4.54 0.44
CA LYS A 108 2.40 -4.32 -0.65
C LYS A 108 1.82 -3.26 -1.58
N VAL A 109 2.57 -2.17 -1.77
CA VAL A 109 2.19 -1.05 -2.64
C VAL A 109 3.13 -1.04 -3.84
N PHE A 110 2.55 -1.11 -5.03
CA PHE A 110 3.25 -0.93 -6.30
C PHE A 110 2.98 0.48 -6.84
N ILE A 111 4.04 1.17 -7.25
CA ILE A 111 3.98 2.54 -7.77
C ILE A 111 4.26 2.52 -9.27
N PHE A 112 3.37 3.10 -10.06
CA PHE A 112 3.47 3.19 -11.51
C PHE A 112 3.55 4.66 -11.93
N LYS A 113 4.27 4.92 -13.02
CA LYS A 113 4.42 6.27 -13.59
C LYS A 113 3.11 6.82 -14.15
N ASP A 114 2.21 5.96 -14.63
CA ASP A 114 0.91 6.33 -15.20
C ASP A 114 0.03 5.07 -15.35
N ASP A 115 -1.19 5.25 -15.86
CA ASP A 115 -2.15 4.18 -16.11
C ASP A 115 -1.70 3.16 -17.17
N LYS A 116 -0.96 3.60 -18.21
CA LYS A 116 -0.45 2.71 -19.26
C LYS A 116 0.53 1.70 -18.66
N HIS A 117 1.44 2.17 -17.81
CA HIS A 117 2.36 1.31 -17.07
C HIS A 117 1.60 0.37 -16.13
N ALA A 118 0.58 0.87 -15.43
CA ALA A 118 -0.26 0.07 -14.53
C ALA A 118 -1.02 -1.05 -15.26
N LYS A 119 -1.50 -0.83 -16.49
CA LYS A 119 -2.17 -1.88 -17.29
C LYS A 119 -1.24 -3.01 -17.72
N THR A 120 0.02 -2.69 -17.94
CA THR A 120 1.07 -3.67 -18.33
C THR A 120 1.87 -4.22 -17.15
N ASP A 121 1.46 -3.91 -15.91
CA ASP A 121 2.16 -4.26 -14.67
C ASP A 121 3.66 -3.86 -14.65
N ARG A 122 4.02 -2.79 -15.37
CA ARG A 122 5.38 -2.21 -15.39
C ARG A 122 5.55 -1.19 -14.28
N TYR A 123 5.65 -1.66 -13.03
CA TYR A 123 5.85 -0.78 -11.88
C TYR A 123 7.25 -0.15 -11.88
N PHE A 124 7.33 1.08 -11.38
CA PHE A 124 8.59 1.78 -11.17
C PHE A 124 9.26 1.37 -9.86
N ARG A 125 8.46 1.20 -8.79
CA ARG A 125 8.90 0.80 -7.45
C ARG A 125 7.83 0.02 -6.72
N TRP A 126 8.20 -0.70 -5.67
CA TRP A 126 7.29 -1.32 -4.73
C TRP A 126 7.84 -1.28 -3.29
N ASN A 127 6.97 -1.26 -2.30
CA ASN A 127 7.38 -1.34 -0.88
C ASN A 127 6.36 -2.17 -0.09
N ILE A 128 6.81 -2.81 0.99
CA ILE A 128 5.94 -3.44 2.00
C ILE A 128 5.84 -2.51 3.20
N PHE A 129 4.61 -2.33 3.70
CA PHE A 129 4.34 -1.50 4.86
C PHE A 129 3.52 -2.25 5.90
N ARG A 130 3.73 -1.95 7.17
CA ARG A 130 3.01 -2.46 8.33
C ARG A 130 2.08 -1.40 8.90
N LEU A 131 0.84 -1.76 9.23
CA LEU A 131 -0.10 -0.87 9.88
C LEU A 131 0.45 -0.43 11.24
N ILE A 132 0.40 0.87 11.52
CA ILE A 132 0.71 1.43 12.85
C ILE A 132 -0.54 2.14 13.37
N LYS A 133 -0.94 1.79 14.60
CA LYS A 133 -2.04 2.45 15.32
C LYS A 133 -1.56 3.76 15.95
#